data_AF-A0A3P6QU80-F1
#
_entry.id   AF-A0A3P6QU80-F1
#
_cell.length_a   1.000
_cell.length_b   1.000
_cell.length_c   1.000
_cell.angle_alpha   90.00
_cell.angle_beta   90.00
_cell.angle_gamma   90.00
#
_symmetry.space_group_name_H-M   'P 1'
#
loop_
_entity.id
_entity.type
_entity.pdbx_description
1 polymer ?
#
loop_
_entity_poly.entity_id
_entity_poly.type
_entity_poly.pdbx_seq_one_letter_code
_entity_poly.pdbx_strand_id
1 'polypeptide(L)'
;MRAMFERLAHSSIMRLSESSMEKLFDLTLMMTKYQIQSVVMPEQILTVTMNHLSGMRRIAKQEDDIQELIRNAHAMFLMLYGPVSLTEWNMIRYQMLNFFQDCRVKVSVLLRDEKQFDDGHFVYLPEKNPIELPPDVETPGITKYYENGELVKTTQKAVISTPKYARRHSA
;
A
#
# COMPACT_ATOMS: atom_id res chain seq x y z
N MET A 1 -19.39 6.72 -0.62
CA MET A 1 -18.73 5.40 -0.75
C MET A 1 -19.32 4.36 0.20
N ARG A 2 -19.37 4.63 1.52
CA ARG A 2 -19.98 3.73 2.52
C ARG A 2 -21.43 3.30 2.20
N ALA A 3 -22.30 4.25 1.86
CA ALA A 3 -23.69 3.95 1.48
C ALA A 3 -23.85 3.01 0.26
N MET A 4 -22.90 3.02 -0.70
CA MET A 4 -22.93 2.06 -1.82
C MET A 4 -22.56 0.65 -1.35
N PHE A 5 -21.56 0.55 -0.47
CA PHE A 5 -21.16 -0.72 0.15
C PHE A 5 -22.30 -1.33 0.98
N GLU A 6 -23.00 -0.51 1.77
CA GLU A 6 -24.17 -0.95 2.54
C GLU A 6 -25.29 -1.47 1.62
N ARG A 7 -25.61 -0.72 0.55
CA ARG A 7 -26.61 -1.16 -0.43
C ARG A 7 -26.25 -2.49 -1.10
N LEU A 8 -24.96 -2.69 -1.43
CA LEU A 8 -24.48 -3.96 -1.98
C LEU A 8 -24.62 -5.10 -0.97
N ALA A 9 -24.18 -4.92 0.28
CA ALA A 9 -24.31 -5.94 1.31
C ALA A 9 -25.78 -6.31 1.59
N HIS A 10 -26.67 -5.33 1.61
CA HIS A 10 -28.12 -5.54 1.82
C HIS A 10 -28.85 -6.17 0.63
N SER A 11 -28.29 -6.10 -0.59
CA SER A 11 -28.80 -6.86 -1.74
C SER A 11 -28.50 -8.36 -1.68
N SER A 12 -27.61 -8.80 -0.77
CA SER A 12 -27.28 -10.21 -0.59
C SER A 12 -28.25 -10.90 0.39
N ILE A 13 -28.44 -12.21 0.22
CA ILE A 13 -29.28 -13.03 1.12
C ILE A 13 -28.66 -13.09 2.53
N MET A 14 -27.33 -13.03 2.63
CA MET A 14 -26.60 -12.99 3.91
C MET A 14 -26.48 -11.56 4.43
N ARG A 15 -27.41 -11.18 5.31
CA ARG A 15 -27.42 -9.86 5.94
C ARG A 15 -26.41 -9.81 7.09
N LEU A 16 -25.39 -8.97 6.96
CA LEU A 16 -24.49 -8.63 8.06
C LEU A 16 -25.19 -7.68 9.04
N SER A 17 -24.83 -7.75 10.32
CA SER A 17 -25.19 -6.70 11.28
C SER A 17 -24.49 -5.40 10.92
N GLU A 18 -25.05 -4.25 11.34
CA GLU A 18 -24.45 -2.93 11.11
C GLU A 18 -23.00 -2.88 11.62
N SER A 19 -22.75 -3.39 12.83
CA SER A 19 -21.40 -3.46 13.41
C SER A 19 -20.44 -4.36 12.60
N SER A 20 -20.93 -5.48 12.06
CA SER A 20 -20.11 -6.35 11.21
C SER A 20 -19.79 -5.69 9.86
N MET A 21 -20.76 -4.95 9.29
CA MET A 21 -20.58 -4.25 8.03
C MET A 21 -19.57 -3.11 8.16
N GLU A 22 -19.63 -2.35 9.27
CA GLU A 22 -18.67 -1.30 9.58
C GLU A 22 -17.24 -1.87 9.65
N LYS A 23 -17.04 -2.97 10.38
CA LYS A 23 -15.73 -3.63 10.47
C LYS A 23 -15.21 -4.13 9.13
N LEU A 24 -16.10 -4.65 8.27
CA LEU A 24 -15.73 -5.12 6.93
C LEU A 24 -15.29 -3.95 6.03
N PHE A 25 -16.01 -2.83 6.10
CA PHE A 25 -15.65 -1.63 5.37
C PHE A 25 -14.29 -1.10 5.83
N ASP A 26 -14.09 -0.97 7.15
CA ASP A 26 -12.83 -0.47 7.71
C ASP A 26 -11.65 -1.40 7.36
N LEU A 27 -11.86 -2.72 7.37
CA LEU A 27 -10.85 -3.68 6.95
C LEU A 27 -10.46 -3.48 5.48
N THR A 28 -11.46 -3.36 4.60
CA THR A 28 -11.22 -3.16 3.16
C THR A 28 -10.50 -1.83 2.91
N LEU A 29 -10.94 -0.77 3.59
CA LEU A 29 -10.36 0.57 3.51
C LEU A 29 -8.89 0.57 3.96
N MET A 30 -8.60 -0.04 5.12
CA MET A 30 -7.24 -0.09 5.67
C MET A 30 -6.30 -0.97 4.85
N MET A 31 -6.78 -2.08 4.27
CA MET A 31 -5.96 -2.90 3.37
C MET A 31 -5.63 -2.16 2.07
N THR A 32 -6.60 -1.46 1.48
CA THR A 32 -6.34 -0.63 0.29
C THR A 32 -5.36 0.50 0.60
N LYS A 33 -5.52 1.20 1.74
CA LYS A 33 -4.56 2.21 2.22
C LYS A 33 -3.17 1.61 2.34
N TYR A 34 -3.04 0.45 2.99
CA TYR A 34 -1.76 -0.23 3.19
C TYR A 34 -1.08 -0.53 1.84
N GLN A 35 -1.82 -1.08 0.87
CA GLN A 35 -1.28 -1.39 -0.46
C GLN A 35 -0.81 -0.14 -1.21
N ILE A 36 -1.61 0.94 -1.22
CA ILE A 36 -1.23 2.22 -1.87
C ILE A 36 -0.02 2.85 -1.19
N GLN A 37 0.07 2.76 0.14
CA GLN A 37 1.20 3.31 0.86
C GLN A 37 2.48 2.51 0.64
N SER A 38 2.36 1.20 0.46
CA SER A 38 3.49 0.26 0.31
C SER A 38 4.04 0.18 -1.11
N VAL A 39 3.43 0.83 -2.11
CA VAL A 39 4.00 0.81 -3.47
C VAL A 39 5.35 1.54 -3.50
N VAL A 40 6.31 0.99 -4.24
CA VAL A 40 7.63 1.60 -4.45
C VAL A 40 7.51 2.72 -5.48
N MET A 41 6.92 2.41 -6.63
CA MET A 41 6.65 3.34 -7.73
C MET A 41 5.17 3.71 -7.76
N PRO A 42 4.79 4.99 -7.94
CA PRO A 42 3.39 5.40 -7.87
C PRO A 42 2.51 4.79 -8.99
N GLU A 43 3.08 4.43 -10.14
CA GLU A 43 2.38 3.73 -11.23
C GLU A 43 1.90 2.35 -10.81
N GLN A 44 2.52 1.73 -9.81
CA GLN A 44 2.09 0.44 -9.28
C GLN A 44 0.71 0.51 -8.62
N ILE A 45 0.17 1.71 -8.35
CA ILE A 45 -1.25 1.88 -7.96
C ILE A 45 -2.18 1.32 -9.05
N LEU A 46 -1.81 1.44 -10.32
CA LEU A 46 -2.54 0.80 -11.41
C LEU A 46 -2.50 -0.72 -11.27
N THR A 47 -1.32 -1.29 -10.98
CA THR A 47 -1.15 -2.73 -10.76
C THR A 47 -1.98 -3.21 -9.56
N VAL A 48 -1.99 -2.48 -8.45
CA VAL A 48 -2.85 -2.76 -7.29
C VAL A 48 -4.32 -2.79 -7.73
N THR A 49 -4.77 -1.80 -8.48
CA THR A 49 -6.13 -1.73 -9.02
C THR A 49 -6.47 -2.94 -9.90
N MET A 50 -5.59 -3.32 -10.83
CA MET A 50 -5.78 -4.50 -11.69
C MET A 50 -5.82 -5.80 -10.90
N ASN A 51 -5.04 -5.90 -9.82
CA ASN A 51 -5.07 -7.05 -8.92
C ASN A 51 -6.41 -7.16 -8.19
N HIS A 52 -7.01 -6.04 -7.77
CA HIS A 52 -8.36 -6.04 -7.20
C HIS A 52 -9.42 -6.45 -8.21
N LEU A 53 -9.38 -5.91 -9.44
CA LEU A 53 -10.30 -6.31 -10.52
C LEU A 53 -10.19 -7.81 -10.81
N SER A 54 -8.96 -8.32 -10.90
CA SER A 54 -8.69 -9.76 -11.08
C SER A 54 -9.18 -10.59 -9.90
N GLY A 55 -9.08 -10.08 -8.67
CA GLY A 55 -9.65 -10.69 -7.47
C GLY A 55 -11.17 -10.80 -7.54
N MET A 56 -11.86 -9.71 -7.88
CA MET A 56 -13.31 -9.71 -8.08
C MET A 56 -13.73 -10.69 -9.18
N ARG A 57 -12.95 -10.78 -10.26
CA ARG A 57 -13.17 -11.74 -11.33
C ARG A 57 -13.09 -13.20 -10.85
N ARG A 58 -12.16 -13.51 -9.94
CA ARG A 58 -12.06 -14.85 -9.33
C ARG A 58 -13.25 -15.16 -8.41
N ILE A 59 -13.76 -14.15 -7.70
CA ILE A 59 -14.94 -14.30 -6.83
C ILE A 59 -16.20 -14.55 -7.66
N ALA A 60 -16.41 -13.77 -8.72
CA ALA A 60 -17.59 -13.86 -9.60
C ALA A 60 -17.43 -14.89 -10.74
N LYS A 61 -16.68 -15.97 -10.53
CA LYS A 61 -16.23 -16.89 -11.61
C LYS A 61 -17.36 -17.49 -12.44
N GLN A 62 -18.56 -17.65 -11.87
CA GLN A 62 -19.71 -18.31 -12.50
C GLN A 62 -20.69 -17.35 -13.18
N GLU A 63 -20.45 -16.03 -13.07
CA GLU A 63 -21.39 -15.00 -13.52
C GLU A 63 -20.85 -14.31 -14.78
N ASP A 64 -21.19 -14.82 -15.97
CA ASP A 64 -20.62 -14.38 -17.25
C ASP A 64 -20.83 -12.88 -17.52
N ASP A 65 -22.00 -12.34 -17.18
CA ASP A 65 -22.30 -10.91 -17.31
C ASP A 65 -21.35 -10.05 -16.45
N ILE A 66 -21.04 -10.51 -15.24
CA ILE A 66 -20.13 -9.81 -14.32
C ILE A 66 -18.68 -9.94 -14.80
N GLN A 67 -18.29 -11.11 -15.33
CA GLN A 67 -16.97 -11.31 -15.93
C GLN A 67 -16.71 -10.29 -17.04
N GLU A 68 -17.71 -10.08 -17.89
CA GLU A 68 -17.62 -9.13 -19.01
C GLU A 68 -17.49 -7.68 -18.52
N LEU A 69 -18.30 -7.29 -17.53
CA LEU A 69 -18.19 -5.95 -16.91
C LEU A 69 -16.81 -5.70 -16.30
N ILE A 70 -16.25 -6.69 -15.59
CA ILE A 70 -14.91 -6.57 -14.99
C ILE A 70 -13.83 -6.49 -16.07
N ARG A 71 -13.96 -7.25 -17.16
CA ARG A 71 -13.04 -7.18 -18.30
C ARG A 71 -13.04 -5.80 -18.94
N ASN A 72 -14.23 -5.23 -19.15
CA ASN A 72 -14.38 -3.88 -19.71
C ASN A 72 -13.79 -2.82 -18.78
N ALA A 73 -14.04 -2.92 -17.47
CA ALA A 73 -13.41 -2.04 -16.49
C ALA A 73 -11.87 -2.14 -16.55
N HIS A 74 -11.32 -3.35 -16.62
CA HIS A 74 -9.87 -3.56 -16.74
C HIS A 74 -9.29 -2.87 -18.00
N ALA A 75 -9.95 -3.02 -19.15
CA ALA A 75 -9.55 -2.36 -20.39
C ALA A 75 -9.63 -0.83 -20.28
N MET A 76 -10.70 -0.30 -19.69
CA MET A 76 -10.88 1.15 -19.47
C MET A 76 -9.78 1.72 -18.58
N PHE A 77 -9.43 1.06 -17.48
CA PHE A 77 -8.36 1.52 -16.59
C PHE A 77 -7.00 1.55 -17.30
N LEU A 78 -6.67 0.51 -18.09
CA LEU A 78 -5.42 0.51 -18.86
C LEU A 78 -5.39 1.62 -19.91
N MET A 79 -6.50 1.84 -20.61
CA MET A 79 -6.61 2.88 -21.64
C MET A 79 -6.49 4.28 -21.04
N LEU A 80 -7.14 4.52 -19.90
CA LEU A 80 -7.17 5.84 -19.26
C LEU A 80 -5.88 6.17 -18.49
N TYR A 81 -5.34 5.20 -17.76
CA TYR A 81 -4.23 5.42 -16.83
C TYR A 81 -2.88 4.91 -17.33
N GLY A 82 -2.84 4.09 -18.38
CA GLY A 82 -1.58 3.62 -18.99
C GLY A 82 -0.70 4.76 -19.52
N PRO A 83 -1.25 5.79 -20.19
CA PRO A 83 -0.46 6.92 -20.71
C PRO A 83 -0.08 7.98 -19.66
N VAL A 84 -0.56 7.87 -18.41
CA VAL A 84 -0.37 8.89 -17.37
C VAL A 84 1.10 8.97 -16.99
N SER A 85 1.62 10.20 -16.87
CA SER A 85 3.02 10.45 -16.55
C SER A 85 3.34 10.17 -15.08
N LEU A 86 4.62 9.93 -14.77
CA LEU A 86 5.11 9.73 -13.40
C LEU A 86 4.71 10.89 -12.47
N THR A 87 4.75 12.13 -12.95
CA THR A 87 4.35 13.32 -12.17
C THR A 87 2.88 13.28 -11.78
N GLU A 88 2.01 12.95 -12.73
CA GLU A 88 0.58 12.82 -12.48
C GLU A 88 0.28 11.63 -11.56
N TRP A 89 1.00 10.51 -11.72
CA TRP A 89 0.90 9.37 -10.80
C TRP A 89 1.30 9.74 -9.36
N ASN A 90 2.34 10.54 -9.18
CA ASN A 90 2.69 11.08 -7.87
C ASN A 90 1.58 11.97 -7.31
N MET A 91 0.95 12.80 -8.14
CA MET A 91 -0.21 13.61 -7.72
C MET A 91 -1.39 12.75 -7.29
N ILE A 92 -1.72 11.70 -8.07
CA ILE A 92 -2.77 10.73 -7.72
C ILE A 92 -2.44 10.05 -6.39
N ARG A 93 -1.21 9.57 -6.21
CA ARG A 93 -0.76 8.94 -4.96
C ARG A 93 -0.90 9.92 -3.78
N TYR A 94 -0.46 11.16 -3.94
CA TYR A 94 -0.58 12.20 -2.91
C TYR A 94 -2.04 12.43 -2.51
N GLN A 95 -2.94 12.58 -3.49
CA GLN A 95 -4.37 12.77 -3.22
C GLN A 95 -4.98 11.57 -2.50
N MET A 96 -4.65 10.35 -2.93
CA MET A 96 -5.10 9.12 -2.27
C MET A 96 -4.59 9.03 -0.83
N LEU A 97 -3.31 9.28 -0.58
CA LEU A 97 -2.73 9.22 0.77
C LEU A 97 -3.35 10.27 1.69
N ASN A 98 -3.63 11.48 1.20
CA ASN A 98 -4.36 12.50 1.93
C ASN A 98 -5.80 12.09 2.25
N PHE A 99 -6.49 11.45 1.30
CA PHE A 99 -7.83 10.92 1.55
C PHE A 99 -7.82 9.91 2.70
N PHE A 100 -6.78 9.08 2.81
CA PHE A 100 -6.66 8.07 3.85
C PHE A 100 -5.95 8.54 5.13
N GLN A 101 -5.51 9.79 5.24
CA GLN A 101 -4.59 10.24 6.30
C GLN A 101 -5.15 9.99 7.72
N ASP A 102 -6.45 10.20 7.90
CA ASP A 102 -7.13 10.08 9.18
C ASP A 102 -7.69 8.66 9.46
N CYS A 103 -7.58 7.75 8.49
CA CYS A 103 -7.99 6.36 8.67
C CYS A 103 -6.93 5.60 9.50
N ARG A 104 -7.21 5.34 10.77
CA ARG A 104 -6.29 4.70 11.73
C ARG A 104 -6.88 3.46 12.42
N VAL A 105 -7.79 2.76 11.73
CA VAL A 105 -8.41 1.56 12.30
C VAL A 105 -7.37 0.44 12.45
N LYS A 106 -7.36 -0.19 13.61
CA LYS A 106 -6.44 -1.30 13.92
C LYS A 106 -6.89 -2.58 13.22
N VAL A 107 -6.01 -3.14 12.42
CA VAL A 107 -6.27 -4.39 11.68
C VAL A 107 -5.45 -5.50 12.33
N SER A 108 -6.13 -6.48 12.93
CA SER A 108 -5.48 -7.52 13.75
C SER A 108 -4.40 -8.31 13.01
N VAL A 109 -4.58 -8.58 11.71
CA VAL A 109 -3.56 -9.27 10.90
C VAL A 109 -2.33 -8.39 10.67
N LEU A 110 -2.48 -7.08 10.50
CA LEU A 110 -1.36 -6.17 10.31
C LEU A 110 -0.60 -5.92 11.60
N LEU A 111 -1.28 -5.88 12.75
CA LEU A 111 -0.66 -5.81 14.07
C LEU A 111 0.18 -7.07 14.34
N ARG A 112 -0.38 -8.26 14.11
CA ARG A 112 0.34 -9.53 14.29
C ARG A 112 1.56 -9.66 13.37
N ASP A 113 1.46 -9.15 12.15
CA ASP A 113 2.54 -9.15 11.17
C ASP A 113 3.58 -8.03 11.39
N GLU A 114 3.42 -7.22 12.45
CA GLU A 114 4.27 -6.05 12.74
C GLU A 114 4.31 -5.01 11.59
N LYS A 115 3.24 -4.94 10.80
CA LYS A 115 3.04 -3.96 9.71
C LYS A 115 2.31 -2.70 10.17
N GLN A 116 1.71 -2.74 11.35
CA GLN A 116 0.96 -1.65 11.97
C GLN A 116 1.37 -1.51 13.43
N PHE A 117 1.43 -0.28 13.91
CA PHE A 117 1.60 0.07 15.31
C PHE A 117 0.26 0.07 16.06
N ASP A 118 0.32 -0.01 17.38
CA ASP A 118 -0.87 0.02 18.24
C ASP A 118 -1.64 1.34 18.20
N ASP A 119 -1.06 2.42 17.65
CA ASP A 119 -1.72 3.70 17.41
C ASP A 119 -2.45 3.77 16.04
N GLY A 120 -2.40 2.68 15.26
CA GLY A 120 -3.04 2.55 13.95
C GLY A 120 -2.18 3.01 12.77
N HIS A 121 -0.98 3.57 12.99
CA HIS A 121 -0.05 3.92 11.91
C HIS A 121 0.61 2.66 11.32
N PHE A 122 0.94 2.69 10.04
CA PHE A 122 1.71 1.62 9.41
C PHE A 122 3.22 1.79 9.58
N VAL A 123 3.94 0.68 9.56
CA VAL A 123 5.40 0.65 9.64
C VAL A 123 5.98 0.88 8.24
N TYR A 124 6.64 2.01 8.01
CA TYR A 124 7.15 2.41 6.69
C TYR A 124 8.52 1.83 6.35
N LEU A 125 9.32 1.51 7.37
CA LEU A 125 10.69 1.00 7.23
C LEU A 125 10.82 -0.24 8.12
N PRO A 126 10.36 -1.41 7.66
CA PRO A 126 10.42 -2.62 8.45
C PRO A 126 11.88 -3.01 8.70
N GLU A 127 12.32 -3.02 9.96
CA GLU A 127 13.72 -3.34 10.32
C GLU A 127 14.13 -4.78 9.94
N LYS A 128 13.14 -5.69 9.84
CA LYS A 128 13.35 -7.11 9.63
C LYS A 128 13.41 -7.52 8.16
N ASN A 129 12.97 -6.65 7.24
CA ASN A 129 12.87 -6.99 5.82
C ASN A 129 13.73 -6.03 4.98
N PRO A 130 14.36 -6.51 3.90
CA PRO A 130 15.03 -5.63 2.94
C PRO A 130 14.05 -4.59 2.40
N ILE A 131 14.52 -3.34 2.31
CA ILE A 131 13.75 -2.26 1.68
C ILE A 131 14.02 -2.30 0.19
N GLU A 132 12.95 -2.35 -0.59
CA GLU A 132 13.02 -2.21 -2.05
C GLU A 132 13.12 -0.73 -2.40
N LEU A 133 14.14 -0.37 -3.17
CA LEU A 133 14.33 0.99 -3.68
C LEU A 133 13.73 1.10 -5.09
N PRO A 134 13.27 2.30 -5.48
CA PRO A 134 12.93 2.55 -6.88
C PRO A 134 14.07 2.20 -7.84
N PRO A 135 13.75 1.84 -9.09
CA PRO A 135 14.77 1.68 -10.13
C PRO A 135 15.68 2.91 -10.21
N ASP A 136 16.96 2.67 -10.50
CA ASP A 136 17.97 3.72 -10.71
C ASP A 136 18.26 4.62 -9.47
N VAL A 137 17.84 4.21 -8.28
CA VAL A 137 18.17 4.89 -7.02
C VAL A 137 19.36 4.21 -6.33
N GLU A 138 20.44 4.96 -6.12
CA GLU A 138 21.57 4.49 -5.29
C GLU A 138 21.12 4.27 -3.84
N THR A 139 21.61 3.21 -3.21
CA THR A 139 21.36 2.99 -1.78
C THR A 139 21.90 4.18 -0.97
N PRO A 140 21.08 4.80 -0.10
CA PRO A 140 21.54 5.92 0.71
C PRO A 140 22.69 5.52 1.65
N GLY A 141 23.33 6.52 2.27
CA GLY A 141 24.39 6.28 3.27
C GLY A 141 25.80 6.13 2.68
N ILE A 142 25.97 6.24 1.37
CA ILE A 142 27.28 6.33 0.72
C ILE A 142 27.77 7.79 0.79
N THR A 143 28.96 7.99 1.34
CA THR A 143 29.71 9.26 1.27
C THR A 143 30.94 9.06 0.38
N LYS A 144 31.01 9.78 -0.74
CA LYS A 144 32.14 9.76 -1.69
C LYS A 144 33.03 10.99 -1.43
N TYR A 145 34.33 10.77 -1.22
CA TYR A 145 35.33 11.81 -0.96
C TYR A 145 36.21 11.99 -2.19
N TYR A 146 36.41 13.24 -2.62
CA TYR A 146 37.19 13.60 -3.79
C TYR A 146 38.33 14.56 -3.41
N GLU A 147 39.53 14.32 -3.95
CA GLU A 147 40.68 15.22 -3.87
C GLU A 147 41.19 15.45 -5.29
N ASN A 148 41.41 16.71 -5.66
CA ASN A 148 41.83 17.10 -7.02
C ASN A 148 40.96 16.55 -8.16
N GLY A 149 39.68 16.27 -7.89
CA GLY A 149 38.73 15.72 -8.86
C GLY A 149 38.75 14.19 -8.98
N GLU A 150 39.66 13.50 -8.30
CA GLU A 150 39.70 12.04 -8.25
C GLU A 150 38.99 11.50 -7.00
N LEU A 151 38.25 10.40 -7.17
CA LEU A 151 37.60 9.71 -6.06
C LEU A 151 38.66 9.03 -5.21
N VAL A 152 38.82 9.48 -3.95
CA VAL A 152 39.87 9.00 -3.05
C VAL A 152 39.36 8.00 -2.04
N LYS A 153 38.09 8.15 -1.63
CA LYS A 153 37.50 7.32 -0.58
C LYS A 153 36.00 7.24 -0.73
N THR A 154 35.45 6.07 -0.40
CA THR A 154 34.01 5.90 -0.20
C THR A 154 33.78 5.33 1.19
N THR A 155 32.82 5.89 1.92
CA THR A 155 32.41 5.40 3.25
C THR A 155 30.92 5.09 3.23
N GLN A 156 30.53 3.90 3.69
CA GLN A 156 29.14 3.50 3.84
C GLN A 156 28.73 3.63 5.30
N LYS A 157 27.67 4.39 5.57
CA LYS A 157 26.96 4.40 6.86
C LYS A 157 25.69 3.56 6.72
N ALA A 158 25.39 2.78 7.77
CA ALA A 158 24.11 2.09 7.84
C ALA A 158 22.97 3.12 7.87
N VAL A 159 22.03 3.02 6.93
CA VAL A 159 20.89 3.95 6.78
C VAL A 159 19.78 3.64 7.78
N ILE A 160 19.70 2.39 8.23
CA ILE A 160 18.79 1.96 9.28
C ILE A 160 19.64 1.74 10.52
N SER A 161 19.47 2.60 11.53
CA SER A 161 20.00 2.28 12.85
C SER A 161 19.26 1.06 13.36
N THR A 162 19.96 -0.06 13.50
CA THR A 162 19.53 -1.09 14.45
C THR A 162 19.25 -0.38 15.77
N PRO A 163 18.09 -0.54 16.42
CA PRO A 163 17.85 0.12 17.68
C PRO A 163 18.85 -0.42 18.71
N LYS A 164 19.91 0.36 18.99
CA LYS A 164 20.86 0.14 20.10
C LYS A 164 20.22 0.41 21.47
N TYR A 165 18.91 0.25 21.61
CA TYR A 165 18.17 0.44 22.86
C TYR A 165 17.14 -0.68 23.07
N ALA A 166 17.62 -1.92 23.13
CA ALA A 166 16.84 -3.02 23.70
C ALA A 166 17.78 -3.99 24.44
N ARG A 167 18.22 -3.55 25.64
CA ARG A 167 18.53 -4.36 26.85
C ARG A 167 19.44 -3.55 27.78
N ARG A 168 18.81 -2.71 28.60
CA ARG A 168 19.17 -2.65 30.02
C ARG A 168 17.97 -3.23 30.76
N HIS A 169 17.93 -4.56 30.86
CA HIS A 169 17.26 -5.16 32.00
C HIS A 169 18.23 -5.02 33.18
N SER A 170 17.74 -4.26 34.14
CA SER A 170 18.06 -4.22 35.56
C SER A 170 18.72 -5.48 36.12
N ALA A 171 19.71 -5.25 36.97
CA ALA A 171 20.07 -6.14 38.07
C ALA A 171 18.86 -6.40 38.99
#